data_AF-A0A931RSJ8-F1
#
_entry.id   AF-A0A931RSJ8-F1
#
_cell.length_a   1.000
_cell.length_b   1.000
_cell.length_c   1.000
_cell.angle_alpha   90.00
_cell.angle_beta   90.00
_cell.angle_gamma   90.00
#
_symmetry.space_group_name_H-M   'P 1'
#
loop_
_entity.id
_entity.type
_entity.pdbx_description
1 polymer ?
#
loop_
_entity_poly.entity_id
_entity_poly.type
_entity_poly.pdbx_seq_one_letter_code
_entity_poly.pdbx_strand_id
1 'polypeptide(L)'
;MHIKKGLAMHVHHEKFVEWCFDYDKRAEFIRTEKPPEERETRLRLFKLFKGELPPGVVEAGLVYDEARQAYDKAYQVYDKAHWTFKKAYLAYIEARRVFNKANLAYSEAWQVYDEILNKNMPAIEALHRIECPNCPWDGHTIFPKT
;
A
#
# COMPACT_ATOMS: atom_id res chain seq x y z
N MET A 1 23.93 -14.42 15.32
CA MET A 1 23.91 -13.96 16.73
C MET A 1 22.86 -14.78 17.46
N HIS A 2 23.20 -15.42 18.58
CA HIS A 2 22.23 -16.18 19.36
C HIS A 2 21.42 -15.20 20.22
N ILE A 3 20.10 -15.10 19.98
CA ILE A 3 19.22 -14.21 20.77
C ILE A 3 18.88 -14.91 22.08
N LYS A 4 19.20 -14.28 23.21
CA LYS A 4 18.78 -14.76 24.54
C LYS A 4 17.30 -14.50 24.73
N LYS A 5 16.52 -15.55 24.89
CA LYS A 5 15.07 -15.51 25.05
C LYS A 5 14.60 -16.60 26.02
N GLY A 6 13.36 -16.47 26.49
CA GLY A 6 12.73 -17.41 27.42
C GLY A 6 11.93 -16.71 28.51
N LEU A 7 11.41 -17.48 29.46
CA LEU A 7 10.71 -16.93 30.61
C LEU A 7 11.66 -16.08 31.45
N ALA A 8 11.22 -14.86 31.76
CA ALA A 8 11.95 -13.92 32.59
C ALA A 8 11.04 -13.28 33.62
N MET A 9 11.63 -12.94 34.76
CA MET A 9 11.01 -12.12 35.77
C MET A 9 11.00 -10.66 35.31
N HIS A 10 9.90 -9.96 35.53
CA HIS A 10 9.80 -8.50 35.37
C HIS A 10 10.26 -7.98 34.00
N VAL A 11 9.96 -8.70 32.90
CA VAL A 11 10.10 -8.16 31.53
C VAL A 11 9.38 -6.82 31.45
N HIS A 12 8.15 -6.79 31.96
CA HIS A 12 7.39 -5.59 32.30
C HIS A 12 7.24 -5.51 33.82
N HIS A 13 7.32 -4.30 34.39
CA HIS A 13 7.38 -4.09 35.84
C HIS A 13 6.10 -4.52 36.59
N GLU A 14 4.99 -4.56 35.89
CA GLU A 14 3.67 -4.96 36.37
C GLU A 14 3.40 -6.46 36.21
N LYS A 15 4.31 -7.21 35.59
CA LYS A 15 4.20 -8.66 35.39
C LYS A 15 5.31 -9.37 36.14
N PHE A 16 4.94 -10.35 36.95
CA PHE A 16 5.95 -11.16 37.65
C PHE A 16 6.74 -12.03 36.68
N VAL A 17 6.08 -12.73 35.75
CA VAL A 17 6.71 -13.62 34.76
C VAL A 17 6.11 -13.38 33.39
N GLU A 18 6.96 -13.33 32.37
CA GLU A 18 6.56 -13.25 30.96
C GLU A 18 7.65 -13.82 30.06
N TRP A 19 7.28 -14.25 28.85
CA TRP A 19 8.24 -14.61 27.82
C TRP A 19 9.00 -13.38 27.30
N CYS A 20 10.32 -13.41 27.41
CA CYS A 20 11.22 -12.40 26.87
C CYS A 20 11.75 -12.86 25.52
N PHE A 21 11.46 -12.12 24.45
CA PHE A 21 11.86 -12.46 23.08
C PHE A 21 13.30 -12.08 22.73
N ASP A 22 13.82 -11.04 23.40
CA ASP A 22 15.20 -10.55 23.23
C ASP A 22 15.64 -9.85 24.52
N TYR A 23 16.38 -10.60 25.34
CA TYR A 23 16.81 -10.14 26.66
C TYR A 23 17.75 -8.95 26.58
N ASP A 24 18.72 -8.98 25.67
CA ASP A 24 19.74 -7.94 25.57
C ASP A 24 19.11 -6.63 25.05
N LYS A 25 18.22 -6.71 24.06
CA LYS A 25 17.45 -5.56 23.56
C LYS A 25 16.51 -5.00 24.62
N ARG A 26 15.85 -5.85 25.43
CA ARG A 26 15.00 -5.37 26.53
C ARG A 26 15.82 -4.68 27.61
N ALA A 27 16.96 -5.22 27.99
CA ALA A 27 17.87 -4.59 28.93
C ALA A 27 18.33 -3.22 28.42
N GLU A 28 18.65 -3.11 27.12
CA GLU A 28 19.02 -1.84 26.51
C GLU A 28 17.87 -0.83 26.52
N PHE A 29 16.66 -1.24 26.15
CA PHE A 29 15.48 -0.40 26.25
C PHE A 29 15.24 0.10 27.68
N ILE A 30 15.51 -0.71 28.70
CA ILE A 30 15.43 -0.26 30.10
C ILE A 30 16.49 0.81 30.39
N ARG A 31 17.71 0.69 29.85
CA ARG A 31 18.78 1.68 30.05
C ARG A 31 18.48 3.01 29.36
N THR A 32 17.90 2.99 28.16
CA THR A 32 17.76 4.19 27.33
C THR A 32 16.38 4.85 27.47
N GLU A 33 15.30 4.06 27.48
CA GLU A 33 13.93 4.58 27.31
C GLU A 33 13.11 4.67 28.60
N LYS A 34 13.47 3.93 29.66
CA LYS A 34 12.69 3.95 30.92
C LYS A 34 13.03 5.16 31.80
N PRO A 35 12.14 5.58 32.72
CA PRO A 35 12.43 6.66 33.65
C PRO A 35 13.70 6.37 34.46
N PRO A 36 14.64 7.32 34.59
CA PRO A 36 15.94 7.12 35.25
C PRO A 36 15.86 6.44 36.63
N GLU A 37 14.91 6.86 37.45
CA GLU A 37 14.63 6.38 38.80
C GLU A 37 14.17 4.92 38.86
N GLU A 38 13.67 4.37 37.75
CA GLU A 38 13.22 2.98 37.68
C GLU A 38 14.31 2.03 37.17
N ARG A 39 15.33 2.54 36.45
CA ARG A 39 16.26 1.71 35.65
C ARG A 39 17.04 0.73 36.50
N GLU A 40 17.59 1.18 37.63
CA GLU A 40 18.38 0.33 38.52
C GLU A 40 17.56 -0.85 39.03
N THR A 41 16.37 -0.57 39.58
CA THR A 41 15.46 -1.60 40.09
C THR A 41 15.01 -2.54 38.98
N ARG A 42 14.62 -2.00 37.81
CA ARG A 42 14.20 -2.81 36.66
C ARG A 42 15.32 -3.74 36.20
N LEU A 43 16.54 -3.25 36.01
CA LEU A 43 17.68 -4.07 35.57
C LEU A 43 18.10 -5.09 36.62
N ARG A 44 18.02 -4.75 37.90
CA ARG A 44 18.34 -5.68 39.00
C ARG A 44 17.35 -6.84 39.09
N LEU A 45 16.07 -6.60 38.80
CA LEU A 45 15.00 -7.59 38.89
C LEU A 45 14.70 -8.31 37.57
N PHE A 46 14.99 -7.70 36.43
CA PHE A 46 14.82 -8.30 35.11
C PHE A 46 15.85 -9.41 34.90
N LYS A 47 15.41 -10.67 34.99
CA LYS A 47 16.28 -11.84 34.93
C LYS A 47 15.58 -13.02 34.24
N LEU A 48 16.29 -13.71 33.37
CA LEU A 48 15.85 -15.02 32.87
C LEU A 48 15.83 -16.04 34.01
N PHE A 49 14.85 -16.94 33.98
CA PHE A 49 14.84 -18.09 34.88
C PHE A 49 15.99 -19.04 34.55
N LYS A 50 16.68 -19.51 35.59
CA LYS A 50 17.80 -20.48 35.48
C LYS A 50 17.48 -21.85 36.08
N GLY A 51 16.51 -21.90 37.00
CA GLY A 51 16.07 -23.13 37.64
C GLY A 51 15.00 -23.86 36.83
N GLU A 52 14.63 -25.06 37.29
CA GLU A 52 13.53 -25.82 36.72
C GLU A 52 12.20 -25.10 36.97
N LEU A 53 11.43 -24.94 35.89
CA LEU A 53 10.09 -24.37 35.91
C LEU A 53 9.07 -25.47 35.66
N PRO A 54 7.81 -25.29 36.08
CA PRO A 54 6.75 -26.24 35.75
C PRO A 54 6.68 -26.49 34.23
N PRO A 55 6.69 -27.75 33.75
CA PRO A 55 6.79 -28.07 32.32
C PRO A 55 5.75 -27.37 31.46
N GLY A 56 4.48 -27.33 31.90
CA GLY A 56 3.41 -26.66 31.14
C GLY A 56 3.63 -25.15 30.95
N VAL A 57 4.37 -24.47 31.84
CA VAL A 57 4.71 -23.06 31.68
C VAL A 57 5.80 -22.88 30.61
N VAL A 58 6.79 -23.79 30.59
CA VAL A 58 7.84 -23.78 29.57
C VAL A 58 7.25 -24.06 28.18
N GLU A 59 6.39 -25.08 28.08
CA GLU A 59 5.69 -25.44 26.84
C GLU A 59 4.83 -24.30 26.32
N ALA A 60 4.01 -23.67 27.17
CA ALA A 60 3.20 -22.52 26.77
C ALA A 60 4.05 -21.34 26.27
N GLY A 61 5.21 -21.10 26.89
CA GLY A 61 6.16 -20.08 26.46
C GLY A 61 6.75 -20.35 25.08
N LEU A 62 7.12 -21.61 24.80
CA LEU A 62 7.62 -22.03 23.49
C LEU A 62 6.57 -21.89 22.39
N VAL A 63 5.33 -22.34 22.64
CA VAL A 63 4.21 -22.18 21.71
C VAL A 63 3.95 -20.71 21.41
N TYR A 64 4.01 -19.85 22.44
CA TYR A 64 3.86 -18.41 22.26
C TYR A 64 5.00 -17.80 21.42
N ASP A 65 6.24 -18.24 21.63
CA ASP A 65 7.40 -17.81 20.83
C ASP A 65 7.25 -18.19 19.35
N GLU A 66 6.82 -19.42 19.07
CA GLU A 66 6.56 -19.89 17.72
C GLU A 66 5.44 -19.09 17.04
N ALA A 67 4.33 -18.86 17.75
CA ALA A 67 3.22 -18.05 17.26
C ALA A 67 3.66 -16.61 16.96
N ARG A 68 4.48 -16.00 17.82
CA ARG A 68 5.04 -14.66 17.60
C ARG A 68 5.92 -14.62 16.35
N GLN A 69 6.79 -15.62 16.15
CA GLN A 69 7.64 -15.70 14.96
C GLN A 69 6.82 -15.87 13.68
N ALA A 70 5.76 -16.68 13.71
CA ALA A 70 4.85 -16.83 12.58
C ALA A 70 4.13 -15.51 12.27
N TYR A 71 3.65 -14.81 13.30
CA TYR A 71 3.06 -13.48 13.17
C TYR A 71 4.05 -12.47 12.55
N ASP A 72 5.30 -12.41 13.03
CA ASP A 72 6.30 -11.47 12.50
C ASP A 72 6.58 -11.71 11.02
N LYS A 73 6.68 -12.98 10.60
CA LYS A 73 6.84 -13.34 9.18
C LYS A 73 5.62 -12.90 8.36
N ALA A 74 4.41 -13.16 8.85
CA ALA A 74 3.18 -12.75 8.17
C ALA A 74 3.08 -11.22 8.06
N TYR A 75 3.44 -10.50 9.12
CA TYR A 75 3.45 -9.04 9.13
C TYR A 75 4.45 -8.46 8.13
N GLN A 76 5.65 -9.02 8.01
CA GLN A 76 6.64 -8.60 7.01
C GLN A 76 6.12 -8.77 5.57
N VAL A 77 5.41 -9.87 5.29
CA VAL A 77 4.76 -10.09 3.99
C VAL A 77 3.66 -9.05 3.74
N TYR A 78 2.81 -8.83 4.74
CA TYR A 78 1.75 -7.83 4.68
C TYR A 78 2.30 -6.41 4.42
N ASP A 79 3.31 -5.98 5.18
CA ASP A 79 3.90 -4.64 5.07
C ASP A 79 4.50 -4.40 3.68
N LYS A 80 5.22 -5.41 3.15
CA LYS A 80 5.74 -5.38 1.78
C LYS A 80 4.63 -5.27 0.74
N ALA A 81 3.55 -6.04 0.89
CA ALA A 81 2.40 -5.99 -0.02
C ALA A 81 1.70 -4.63 0.03
N HIS A 82 1.49 -4.09 1.23
CA HIS A 82 0.90 -2.76 1.44
C HIS A 82 1.71 -1.66 0.76
N TRP A 83 3.04 -1.70 0.88
CA TRP A 83 3.90 -0.71 0.24
C TRP A 83 3.88 -0.81 -1.29
N THR A 84 3.88 -2.02 -1.84
CA THR A 84 3.70 -2.24 -3.29
C THR A 84 2.37 -1.69 -3.78
N PHE A 85 1.28 -1.94 -3.05
CA PHE A 85 -0.04 -1.40 -3.37
C PHE A 85 -0.03 0.14 -3.38
N LYS A 86 0.55 0.76 -2.35
CA LYS A 86 0.66 2.23 -2.26
C LYS A 86 1.38 2.82 -3.48
N LYS A 87 2.46 2.18 -3.94
CA LYS A 87 3.17 2.59 -5.17
C LYS A 87 2.31 2.48 -6.41
N ALA A 88 1.62 1.36 -6.60
CA ALA A 88 0.74 1.16 -7.75
C ALA A 88 -0.40 2.19 -7.77
N TYR A 89 -0.96 2.51 -6.60
CA TYR A 89 -2.01 3.52 -6.47
C TYR A 89 -1.52 4.92 -6.86
N LEU A 90 -0.31 5.31 -6.46
CA LEU A 90 0.28 6.59 -6.87
C LEU A 90 0.53 6.64 -8.39
N ALA A 91 1.01 5.55 -8.99
CA ALA A 91 1.19 5.46 -10.44
C ALA A 91 -0.15 5.58 -11.18
N TYR A 92 -1.22 4.95 -10.67
CA TYR A 92 -2.57 5.08 -11.21
C TYR A 92 -3.08 6.53 -11.16
N ILE A 93 -2.90 7.24 -10.04
CA ILE A 93 -3.29 8.66 -9.92
C ILE A 93 -2.60 9.50 -10.98
N GLU A 94 -1.29 9.29 -11.18
CA GLU A 94 -0.53 10.05 -12.18
C GLU A 94 -0.97 9.74 -13.61
N ALA A 95 -1.19 8.45 -13.94
CA ALA A 95 -1.72 8.05 -15.23
C ALA A 95 -3.09 8.67 -15.51
N ARG A 96 -3.98 8.70 -14.51
CA ARG A 96 -5.30 9.33 -14.61
C ARG A 96 -5.18 10.84 -14.83
N ARG A 97 -4.21 11.50 -14.20
CA ARG A 97 -3.93 12.93 -14.41
C ARG A 97 -3.51 13.21 -15.85
N VAL A 98 -2.60 12.40 -16.40
CA VAL A 98 -2.15 12.52 -17.79
C VAL A 98 -3.30 12.27 -18.76
N PHE A 99 -4.08 11.20 -18.54
CA PHE A 99 -5.25 10.87 -19.34
C PHE A 99 -6.26 12.04 -19.38
N ASN A 100 -6.60 12.61 -18.23
CA ASN A 100 -7.55 13.73 -18.17
C ASN A 100 -7.06 14.95 -18.97
N LYS A 101 -5.75 15.26 -18.91
CA LYS A 101 -5.17 16.35 -19.70
C LYS A 101 -5.23 16.07 -21.20
N ALA A 102 -4.87 14.86 -21.61
CA ALA A 102 -4.95 14.46 -23.01
C ALA A 102 -6.39 14.49 -23.54
N ASN A 103 -7.36 14.04 -22.74
CA ASN A 103 -8.77 14.06 -23.10
C ASN A 103 -9.32 15.49 -23.23
N LEU A 104 -8.88 16.42 -22.37
CA LEU A 104 -9.23 17.83 -22.50
C LEU A 104 -8.68 18.42 -23.81
N ALA A 105 -7.39 18.22 -24.09
CA ALA A 105 -6.77 18.70 -25.32
C ALA A 105 -7.44 18.10 -26.58
N TYR A 106 -7.80 16.82 -26.54
CA TYR A 106 -8.56 16.16 -27.61
C TYR A 106 -9.94 16.83 -27.81
N SER A 107 -10.67 17.09 -26.72
CA SER A 107 -11.98 17.74 -26.78
C SER A 107 -11.89 19.16 -27.35
N GLU A 108 -10.89 19.93 -26.95
CA GLU A 108 -10.66 21.28 -27.46
C GLU A 108 -10.32 21.26 -28.96
N ALA A 109 -9.44 20.36 -29.39
CA ALA A 109 -9.09 20.19 -30.79
C ALA A 109 -10.29 19.75 -31.64
N TRP A 110 -11.12 18.85 -31.11
CA TRP A 110 -12.35 18.40 -31.76
C TRP A 110 -13.34 19.55 -31.97
N GLN A 111 -13.54 20.40 -30.95
CA GLN A 111 -14.42 21.56 -31.04
C GLN A 111 -13.95 22.54 -32.12
N VAL A 112 -12.64 22.83 -32.18
CA VAL A 112 -12.08 23.72 -33.21
C VAL A 112 -12.26 23.11 -34.61
N TYR A 113 -12.00 21.81 -34.76
CA TYR A 113 -12.19 21.11 -36.02
C TYR A 113 -13.65 21.17 -36.48
N ASP A 114 -14.60 20.86 -35.59
CA ASP A 114 -16.04 20.87 -35.88
C ASP A 114 -16.52 22.28 -36.23
N GLU A 115 -16.08 23.31 -35.50
CA GLU A 115 -16.41 24.71 -35.81
C GLU A 115 -15.91 25.11 -37.21
N ILE A 116 -14.65 24.80 -37.54
CA ILE A 116 -14.06 25.11 -38.85
C ILE A 116 -14.80 24.34 -39.94
N LEU A 117 -15.08 23.04 -39.74
CA LEU A 117 -15.79 22.22 -40.70
C LEU A 117 -17.17 22.82 -40.98
N ASN A 118 -17.95 23.09 -39.93
CA ASN A 118 -19.29 23.68 -40.03
C ASN A 118 -19.27 25.04 -40.73
N LYS A 119 -18.32 25.92 -40.39
CA LYS A 119 -18.15 27.23 -41.03
C LYS A 119 -17.87 27.11 -42.54
N ASN A 120 -17.18 26.06 -42.96
CA ASN A 120 -16.80 25.84 -44.35
C ASN A 120 -17.72 24.88 -45.12
N MET A 121 -18.81 24.40 -44.51
CA MET A 121 -19.77 23.51 -45.18
C MET A 121 -20.31 24.00 -46.52
N PRO A 122 -20.72 25.27 -46.69
CA PRO A 122 -21.21 25.72 -47.99
C PRO A 122 -20.18 25.56 -49.12
N ALA A 123 -18.90 25.79 -48.83
CA ALA A 123 -17.82 25.64 -49.80
C ALA A 123 -17.56 24.15 -50.13
N ILE A 124 -17.57 23.29 -49.11
CA ILE A 124 -17.39 21.85 -49.27
C ILE A 124 -18.57 21.22 -50.02
N GLU A 125 -19.81 21.63 -49.75
CA GLU A 125 -20.99 21.21 -50.50
C GLU A 125 -20.94 21.65 -51.97
N ALA A 126 -20.42 22.85 -52.25
CA ALA A 126 -20.22 23.32 -53.61
C ALA A 126 -19.20 22.45 -54.36
N LEU A 127 -18.09 22.09 -53.71
CA LEU A 127 -17.10 21.18 -54.27
C LEU A 127 -17.67 19.76 -54.46
N HIS A 128 -18.41 19.24 -53.49
CA HIS A 128 -19.06 17.94 -53.57
C HIS A 128 -20.01 17.82 -54.77
N ARG A 129 -20.77 18.88 -55.11
CA ARG A 129 -21.61 18.89 -56.32
C ARG A 129 -20.82 18.77 -57.62
N ILE A 130 -19.57 19.24 -57.64
CA ILE A 130 -18.68 19.15 -58.81
C ILE A 130 -18.02 17.76 -58.87
N GLU A 131 -17.49 17.29 -57.75
CA GLU A 131 -16.73 16.04 -57.67
C GLU A 131 -17.62 14.79 -57.64
N CYS A 132 -18.86 14.90 -57.17
CA CYS A 132 -19.81 13.80 -57.03
C CYS A 132 -21.22 14.16 -57.57
N PRO A 133 -21.38 14.38 -58.88
CA PRO A 133 -22.60 14.95 -59.48
C PRO A 133 -23.87 14.08 -59.35
N ASN A 134 -23.73 12.79 -59.02
CA ASN A 134 -24.84 11.84 -58.84
C ASN A 134 -24.90 11.28 -57.41
N CYS A 135 -24.41 12.02 -56.42
CA CYS A 135 -24.37 11.55 -55.04
C CYS A 135 -25.79 11.35 -54.46
N PRO A 136 -26.13 10.16 -53.92
CA PRO A 136 -27.43 9.89 -53.31
C PRO A 136 -27.56 10.38 -51.85
N TRP A 137 -26.58 11.14 -51.34
CA TRP A 137 -26.59 11.65 -49.96
C TRP A 137 -27.84 12.49 -49.66
N ASP A 138 -28.65 12.07 -48.68
CA ASP A 138 -29.90 12.74 -48.28
C ASP A 138 -29.77 13.64 -47.05
N GLY A 139 -28.53 13.96 -46.64
CA GLY A 139 -28.25 14.65 -45.37
C GLY A 139 -28.11 13.73 -44.16
N HIS A 140 -28.43 12.44 -44.29
CA HIS A 140 -28.32 11.45 -43.21
C HIS A 140 -27.58 10.17 -43.65
N THR A 141 -27.77 9.73 -44.89
CA THR A 141 -27.15 8.51 -45.44
C THR A 141 -26.96 8.61 -46.96
N ILE A 142 -26.00 7.85 -47.50
CA ILE A 142 -25.82 7.63 -48.95
C ILE A 142 -26.59 6.40 -49.46
N PHE A 143 -27.21 5.64 -48.55
CA PHE A 143 -27.87 4.39 -48.91
C PHE A 143 -29.36 4.62 -49.22
N PRO A 144 -29.92 3.98 -50.27
CA PRO A 144 -31.33 4.08 -50.60
C PRO A 144 -32.22 3.59 -49.46
N LYS A 145 -33.37 4.24 -49.26
CA LYS A 145 -34.43 3.73 -48.39
C LYS A 145 -35.13 2.59 -49.14
N THR A 146 -35.08 1.39 -48.57
CA THR A 146 -35.79 0.19 -49.05
C THR A 146 -37.29 0.33 -48.89
#